data_AF-A0A7R9ZSU1-F1
#
_entry.id   AF-A0A7R9ZSU1-F1
#
_cell.length_a   1.000
_cell.length_b   1.000
_cell.length_c   1.000
_cell.angle_alpha   90.00
_cell.angle_beta   90.00
_cell.angle_gamma   90.00
#
_symmetry.space_group_name_H-M   'P 1'
#
loop_
_entity.id
_entity.type
_entity.pdbx_description
1 polymer ?
#
loop_
_entity_poly.entity_id
_entity_poly.type
_entity_poly.pdbx_seq_one_letter_code
_entity_poly.pdbx_strand_id
1 'polypeptide(L)'
;ANVTLNEYEFPTSKVANVQSQLQALIEKNYYLNKSAKDAYRSYLLAYASHSQRDIFDVHELDLQAVGRAFGFSAPPRVDLAFSMRGNKRHTKNKQKAHMQQRSSAGGHAFSASNPYGKRERNDKRQFSY
;
A
#
# COMPACT_ATOMS: atom_id res chain seq x y z
N ALA A 1 30.48 4.41 16.70
CA ALA A 1 31.19 5.70 16.64
C ALA A 1 30.44 6.68 17.54
N ASN A 2 31.09 7.25 18.56
CA ASN A 2 30.47 8.27 19.42
C ASN A 2 30.93 9.64 18.93
N VAL A 3 30.05 10.31 18.18
CA VAL A 3 30.27 11.66 17.66
C VAL A 3 29.44 12.62 18.50
N THR A 4 30.06 13.66 19.03
CA THR A 4 29.37 14.76 19.72
C THR A 4 28.67 15.64 18.69
N LEU A 5 27.35 15.78 18.80
CA LEU A 5 26.55 16.65 17.94
C LEU A 5 26.58 18.08 18.49
N ASN A 6 26.79 19.05 17.61
CA ASN A 6 26.59 20.46 17.92
C ASN A 6 25.24 20.89 17.34
N GLU A 7 24.41 21.53 18.14
CA GLU A 7 23.12 22.07 17.69
C GLU A 7 23.36 23.34 16.87
N TYR A 8 22.64 23.44 15.75
CA TYR A 8 22.64 24.63 14.91
C TYR A 8 21.29 25.34 15.05
N GLU A 9 21.29 26.54 15.62
CA GLU A 9 20.09 27.35 15.77
C GLU A 9 19.96 28.33 14.59
N PHE A 10 18.81 28.27 13.90
CA PHE A 10 18.53 29.17 12.79
C PHE A 10 17.66 30.34 13.27
N PRO A 11 18.09 31.61 13.10
CA PRO A 11 17.32 32.76 13.54
C PRO A 11 16.04 32.90 12.72
N THR A 12 14.89 32.73 13.37
CA THR A 12 13.56 32.80 12.74
C THR A 12 13.27 34.16 12.12
N SER A 13 13.87 35.23 12.65
CA SER A 13 13.76 36.60 12.11
C SER A 13 14.32 36.77 10.70
N LYS A 14 15.20 35.86 10.26
CA LYS A 14 15.77 35.86 8.90
C LYS A 14 14.98 34.97 7.92
N VAL A 15 13.95 34.27 8.39
CA VAL A 15 13.11 33.41 7.55
C VAL A 15 11.94 34.23 7.01
N ALA A 16 12.00 34.54 5.72
CA ALA A 16 10.90 35.21 5.05
C ALA A 16 9.67 34.28 4.93
N ASN A 17 8.49 34.79 5.24
CA ASN A 17 7.23 34.06 5.06
C ASN A 17 6.81 34.07 3.58
N VAL A 18 7.38 33.16 2.79
CA VAL A 18 7.17 33.05 1.33
C VAL A 18 6.23 31.91 0.93
N GLN A 19 5.65 31.20 1.90
CA GLN A 19 4.89 29.98 1.64
C GLN A 19 3.71 30.21 0.68
N SER A 20 2.90 31.25 0.92
CA SER A 20 1.73 31.56 0.10
C SER A 20 2.11 31.97 -1.33
N GLN A 21 3.24 32.66 -1.49
CA GLN A 21 3.75 33.12 -2.78
C GLN A 21 4.25 31.94 -3.61
N LEU A 22 4.99 31.01 -2.99
CA LEU A 22 5.46 29.78 -3.64
C LEU A 22 4.30 28.88 -4.05
N GLN A 23 3.31 28.70 -3.17
CA GLN A 23 2.11 27.93 -3.49
C GLN A 23 1.35 28.53 -4.67
N ALA A 24 1.13 29.85 -4.67
CA ALA A 24 0.45 30.53 -5.79
C ALA A 24 1.24 30.43 -7.10
N LEU A 25 2.57 30.47 -7.05
CA LEU A 25 3.43 30.34 -8.23
C LEU A 25 3.33 28.93 -8.85
N ILE A 26 3.41 27.90 -8.01
CA ILE A 26 3.32 26.49 -8.43
C ILE A 26 1.91 26.14 -8.90
N GLU A 27 0.87 26.75 -8.33
CA GLU A 27 -0.51 26.55 -8.76
C GLU A 27 -0.78 27.16 -10.15
N LYS A 28 -0.32 28.40 -10.37
CA LYS A 28 -0.59 29.15 -11.62
C LYS A 28 0.26 28.68 -12.80
N ASN A 29 1.50 28.27 -12.55
CA ASN A 29 2.40 27.86 -13.63
C ASN A 29 2.30 26.36 -13.89
N TYR A 30 1.76 26.00 -15.05
CA TYR A 30 1.59 24.61 -15.47
C TYR A 30 2.88 23.78 -15.42
N TYR A 31 4.00 24.32 -15.91
CA TYR A 31 5.27 23.60 -15.95
C TYR A 31 5.85 23.39 -14.57
N LEU A 32 5.78 24.41 -13.69
CA LEU A 32 6.20 24.25 -12.30
C LEU A 32 5.31 23.26 -11.56
N ASN A 33 3.99 23.33 -11.77
CA ASN A 33 3.04 22.38 -11.17
C ASN A 33 3.36 20.94 -11.57
N LYS A 34 3.61 20.71 -12.86
CA LYS A 34 3.93 19.39 -13.41
C LYS A 34 5.26 18.88 -12.83
N SER A 35 6.31 19.69 -12.87
CA SER A 35 7.63 19.33 -12.31
C SER A 35 7.56 19.07 -10.81
N ALA A 36 6.78 19.86 -10.05
CA ALA A 36 6.59 19.65 -8.62
C ALA A 36 5.87 18.32 -8.33
N LYS A 37 4.89 17.91 -9.16
CA LYS A 37 4.20 16.62 -9.01
C LYS A 37 5.14 15.46 -9.27
N ASP A 38 5.98 15.58 -10.29
CA ASP A 38 6.99 14.57 -10.62
C ASP A 38 8.05 14.47 -9.51
N ALA A 39 8.48 15.60 -8.94
CA ALA A 39 9.39 15.65 -7.79
C ALA A 39 8.78 15.06 -6.51
N TYR A 40 7.52 15.36 -6.22
CA TYR A 40 6.80 14.76 -5.10
C TYR A 40 6.71 13.22 -5.26
N ARG A 41 6.42 12.74 -6.47
CA ARG A 41 6.40 11.32 -6.77
C ARG A 41 7.78 10.67 -6.60
N SER A 42 8.83 11.29 -7.12
CA SER A 42 10.19 10.74 -7.01
C SER A 42 10.69 10.71 -5.57
N TYR A 43 10.34 11.70 -4.76
CA TYR A 43 10.63 11.72 -3.32
C TYR A 43 10.00 10.53 -2.58
N LEU A 44 8.70 10.27 -2.80
CA LEU A 44 8.03 9.12 -2.20
C LEU A 44 8.59 7.78 -2.69
N LEU A 45 8.97 7.68 -3.97
CA LEU A 45 9.64 6.50 -4.51
C LEU A 45 11.02 6.28 -3.89
N ALA A 46 11.77 7.36 -3.61
CA ALA A 46 13.07 7.27 -2.97
C ALA A 46 12.98 6.74 -1.54
N TYR A 47 11.97 7.17 -0.77
CA TYR A 47 11.69 6.57 0.54
C TYR A 47 11.30 5.10 0.41
N ALA A 48 10.45 4.75 -0.57
CA ALA A 48 10.00 3.37 -0.75
C ALA A 48 11.13 2.40 -1.16
N SER A 49 12.12 2.87 -1.92
CA SER A 49 13.26 2.08 -2.38
C SER A 49 14.44 2.10 -1.40
N HIS A 50 14.37 2.91 -0.34
CA HIS A 50 15.44 3.03 0.62
C HIS A 50 15.60 1.74 1.45
N SER A 51 16.85 1.38 1.76
CA SER A 51 17.15 0.14 2.48
C SER A 51 16.88 0.26 3.99
N GLN A 52 17.11 1.43 4.57
CA GLN A 52 16.90 1.72 6.00
C GLN A 52 15.45 2.15 6.26
N ARG A 53 14.54 1.17 6.30
CA ARG A 53 13.11 1.41 6.49
C ARG A 53 12.74 1.99 7.83
N ASP A 54 13.54 1.74 8.87
CA ASP A 54 13.31 2.26 10.22
C ASP A 54 13.45 3.79 10.30
N ILE A 55 14.13 4.41 9.32
CA ILE A 55 14.34 5.85 9.25
C ILE A 55 13.59 6.47 8.06
N PHE A 56 13.47 5.73 6.95
CA PHE A 56 12.85 6.18 5.71
C PHE A 56 11.58 5.39 5.40
N ASP A 57 10.60 5.40 6.31
CA ASP A 57 9.29 4.78 6.07
C ASP A 57 8.33 5.72 5.33
N VAL A 58 7.77 5.25 4.23
CA VAL A 58 6.71 5.96 3.48
C VAL A 58 5.38 5.94 4.24
N HIS A 59 5.16 4.93 5.07
CA HIS A 59 3.89 4.75 5.79
C HIS A 59 3.76 5.71 6.98
N GLU A 60 4.86 6.14 7.58
CA GLU A 60 4.89 7.10 8.68
C GLU A 60 5.07 8.55 8.21
N LEU A 61 5.24 8.76 6.90
CA LEU A 61 5.50 10.08 6.32
C LEU A 61 4.24 10.95 6.32
N ASP A 62 4.33 12.17 6.86
CA ASP A 62 3.25 13.17 6.76
C ASP A 62 3.18 13.75 5.34
N LEU A 63 2.28 13.17 4.54
CA LEU A 63 2.03 13.59 3.16
C LEU A 63 1.54 15.05 3.05
N GLN A 64 0.88 15.61 4.08
CA GLN A 64 0.46 17.01 4.05
C GLN A 64 1.63 17.97 4.23
N ALA A 65 2.54 17.68 5.16
CA ALA A 65 3.76 18.47 5.33
C ALA A 65 4.65 18.40 4.10
N VAL A 66 4.84 17.20 3.55
CA VAL A 66 5.62 17.00 2.33
C VAL A 66 4.97 17.71 1.15
N GLY A 67 3.65 17.61 0.98
CA GLY A 67 2.91 18.36 -0.05
C GLY A 67 3.15 19.88 0.06
N ARG A 68 3.14 20.42 1.28
CA ARG A 68 3.44 21.85 1.52
C ARG A 68 4.88 22.23 1.19
N ALA A 69 5.85 21.34 1.42
CA ALA A 69 7.25 21.55 1.07
C ALA A 69 7.49 21.64 -0.45
N PHE A 70 6.71 20.90 -1.24
CA PHE A 70 6.68 21.01 -2.71
C PHE A 70 5.77 22.14 -3.21
N GLY A 71 5.23 22.97 -2.29
CA GLY A 71 4.38 24.12 -2.58
C GLY A 71 2.98 23.75 -3.10
N PHE A 72 2.47 22.59 -2.71
CA PHE A 72 1.06 22.26 -2.86
C PHE A 72 0.24 22.72 -1.65
N SER A 73 -1.01 23.13 -1.88
CA SER A 73 -1.97 23.38 -0.81
C SER A 73 -2.49 22.07 -0.21
N ALA A 74 -2.73 21.08 -1.08
CA ALA A 74 -3.11 19.71 -0.70
C ALA A 74 -2.20 18.71 -1.42
N PRO A 75 -1.86 17.57 -0.78
CA PRO A 75 -1.00 16.57 -1.38
C PRO A 75 -1.60 16.05 -2.70
N PRO A 76 -0.87 16.09 -3.82
CA PRO A 76 -1.37 15.60 -5.09
C PRO A 76 -1.49 14.07 -5.05
N ARG A 77 -2.55 13.55 -5.67
CA ARG A 77 -2.71 12.11 -5.86
C ARG A 77 -1.68 11.64 -6.89
N VAL A 78 -0.78 10.74 -6.47
CA VAL A 78 0.25 10.17 -7.33
C VAL A 78 0.19 8.65 -7.28
N ASP A 79 0.31 8.03 -8.45
CA ASP A 79 0.31 6.58 -8.55
C ASP A 79 1.69 6.04 -8.23
N LEU A 80 1.80 5.37 -7.09
CA LEU A 80 3.04 4.80 -6.63
C LEU A 80 3.02 3.30 -6.89
N ALA A 81 3.80 2.86 -7.87
CA ALA A 81 3.96 1.45 -8.19
C ALA A 81 4.90 0.78 -7.18
N PHE A 82 4.53 0.76 -5.92
CA PHE A 82 5.28 0.03 -4.91
C PHE A 82 4.94 -1.45 -5.03
N SER A 83 5.96 -2.30 -5.23
CA SER A 83 5.76 -3.73 -5.05
C SER A 83 5.48 -3.96 -3.56
N MET A 84 4.24 -4.30 -3.20
CA MET A 84 3.91 -4.87 -1.89
C MET A 84 4.54 -6.28 -1.77
N ARG A 85 5.88 -6.34 -1.80
CA ARG A 85 6.67 -7.49 -1.33
C ARG A 85 6.87 -7.42 0.19
N GLY A 86 6.12 -6.57 0.88
CA GLY A 86 5.88 -6.65 2.31
C GLY A 86 4.72 -7.60 2.61
N ASN A 87 5.06 -8.82 3.00
CA ASN A 87 4.25 -9.66 3.89
C ASN A 87 2.82 -10.07 3.48
N LYS A 88 2.60 -10.62 2.28
CA LYS A 88 1.48 -11.57 2.05
C LYS A 88 1.71 -12.95 2.72
N ARG A 89 2.26 -12.98 3.95
CA ARG A 89 2.40 -14.22 4.74
C ARG A 89 1.17 -14.53 5.60
N HIS A 90 0.24 -13.57 5.78
CA HIS A 90 -0.92 -13.79 6.67
C HIS A 90 -2.26 -14.12 6.00
N THR A 91 -2.39 -14.05 4.67
CA THR A 91 -3.70 -14.29 4.01
C THR A 91 -3.78 -15.60 3.20
N LYS A 92 -2.67 -16.31 2.97
CA LYS A 92 -2.71 -17.61 2.27
C LYS A 92 -3.23 -18.79 3.11
N ASN A 93 -3.31 -18.66 4.44
CA ASN A 93 -3.80 -19.75 5.29
C ASN A 93 -5.33 -19.80 5.46
N LYS A 94 -6.09 -18.74 5.15
CA LYS A 94 -7.57 -18.81 5.19
C LYS A 94 -8.21 -19.37 3.92
N GLN A 95 -7.54 -19.32 2.76
CA GLN A 95 -8.06 -19.90 1.52
C GLN A 95 -7.76 -21.40 1.36
N LYS A 96 -6.76 -21.94 2.07
CA LYS A 96 -6.50 -23.40 2.05
C LYS A 96 -7.52 -24.20 2.87
N ALA A 97 -8.14 -23.60 3.89
CA ALA A 97 -9.18 -24.27 4.69
C ALA A 97 -10.52 -24.43 3.96
N HIS A 98 -10.79 -23.63 2.91
CA HIS A 98 -12.04 -23.75 2.13
C HIS A 98 -11.86 -24.49 0.79
N MET A 99 -10.64 -24.85 0.43
CA MET A 99 -10.32 -25.61 -0.79
C MET A 99 -9.79 -27.02 -0.50
N GLN A 100 -9.99 -27.51 0.73
CA GLN A 100 -9.80 -28.89 1.16
C GLN A 100 -11.14 -29.61 1.38
N GLN A 101 -12.19 -29.22 0.65
CA GLN A 101 -13.41 -30.05 0.52
C GLN A 101 -13.88 -30.19 -0.93
N ARG A 102 -13.20 -29.56 -1.90
CA ARG A 102 -13.60 -29.58 -3.32
C ARG A 102 -12.66 -30.36 -4.24
N SER A 103 -11.62 -30.98 -3.71
CA SER A 103 -10.59 -31.68 -4.49
C SER A 103 -10.49 -33.19 -4.20
N SER A 104 -11.51 -33.79 -3.59
CA SER A 104 -11.60 -35.25 -3.46
C SER A 104 -13.03 -35.73 -3.68
N ALA A 105 -13.56 -35.47 -4.88
CA ALA A 105 -14.67 -36.21 -5.48
C ALA A 105 -14.93 -35.60 -6.85
N GLY A 106 -14.50 -36.28 -7.92
CA GLY A 106 -15.09 -36.03 -9.23
C GLY A 106 -16.61 -36.11 -9.10
N GLY A 107 -17.35 -35.21 -9.76
CA GLY A 107 -18.78 -34.93 -9.57
C GLY A 107 -19.76 -36.08 -9.84
N HIS A 108 -19.31 -37.33 -9.77
CA HIS A 108 -20.07 -38.54 -10.01
C HIS A 108 -20.33 -39.38 -8.75
N ALA A 109 -19.97 -38.92 -7.54
CA ALA A 109 -20.23 -39.67 -6.30
C ALA A 109 -21.65 -39.40 -5.76
N PHE A 110 -22.29 -40.44 -5.20
CA PHE A 110 -23.62 -40.34 -4.58
C PHE A 110 -23.59 -39.43 -3.33
N SER A 111 -24.42 -38.39 -3.31
CA SER A 111 -24.53 -37.45 -2.19
C SER A 111 -25.93 -36.83 -2.10
N ALA A 112 -26.24 -36.12 -1.00
CA ALA A 112 -27.52 -35.42 -0.83
C ALA A 112 -27.77 -34.35 -1.91
N SER A 113 -26.70 -33.71 -2.41
CA SER A 113 -26.78 -32.74 -3.49
C SER A 113 -26.75 -33.37 -4.89
N ASN A 114 -26.42 -34.67 -5.00
CA ASN A 114 -26.43 -35.43 -6.25
C ASN A 114 -26.94 -36.87 -6.02
N PRO A 115 -28.27 -37.06 -5.85
CA PRO A 115 -28.86 -38.36 -5.52
C PRO A 115 -28.73 -39.40 -6.66
N TYR A 116 -28.28 -38.99 -7.85
CA TYR A 116 -28.04 -39.88 -8.98
C TYR A 116 -26.55 -40.24 -9.17
N GLY A 117 -25.68 -39.84 -8.25
CA GLY A 117 -24.27 -40.22 -8.28
C GLY A 117 -24.04 -41.73 -8.05
N LYS A 118 -22.88 -42.22 -8.47
CA LYS A 118 -22.41 -43.59 -8.26
C LYS A 118 -22.27 -43.86 -6.75
N ARG A 119 -23.08 -44.80 -6.25
CA ARG A 119 -23.03 -45.28 -4.86
C ARG A 119 -21.81 -46.17 -4.66
N GLU A 120 -21.11 -45.99 -3.54
CA GLU A 120 -20.08 -46.93 -3.13
C GLU A 120 -20.71 -48.24 -2.65
N ARG A 121 -20.00 -49.36 -2.77
CA ARG A 121 -20.53 -50.71 -2.46
C ARG A 121 -21.11 -50.85 -1.04
N ASN A 122 -20.64 -50.05 -0.10
CA ASN A 122 -21.07 -50.07 1.29
C ASN A 122 -21.96 -48.88 1.69
N ASP A 123 -22.39 -48.06 0.73
CA ASP A 123 -23.19 -46.86 1.00
C ASP A 123 -24.68 -47.20 1.15
N LYS A 124 -25.16 -47.22 2.40
CA LYS A 124 -26.56 -47.51 2.76
C LYS A 124 -27.42 -46.26 2.96
N ARG A 125 -26.93 -45.07 2.64
CA ARG A 125 -27.67 -43.83 2.84
C ARG A 125 -28.92 -43.81 1.95
N GLN A 126 -30.07 -43.50 2.53
CA GLN A 126 -31.33 -43.25 1.83
C GLN A 126 -31.76 -41.83 2.12
N PHE A 127 -32.13 -41.08 1.08
CA PHE A 127 -32.66 -39.72 1.21
C PHE A 127 -34.16 -39.79 0.91
N SER A 128 -35.00 -39.48 1.89
CA SER A 128 -36.44 -39.26 1.70
C SER A 128 -36.68 -37.83 1.19
N TYR A 129 -37.71 -37.63 0.37
CA TYR A 129 -38.17 -36.30 -0.03
C TYR A 129 -38.96 -35.63 1.11
#